data_AF-A0A074YK26-F1
#
_entry.id   AF-A0A074YK26-F1
#
_cell.length_a   1.000
_cell.length_b   1.000
_cell.length_c   1.000
_cell.angle_alpha   90.00
_cell.angle_beta   90.00
_cell.angle_gamma   90.00
#
_symmetry.space_group_name_H-M   'P 1'
#
loop_
_entity.id
_entity.type
_entity.pdbx_description
1 polymer ?
#
loop_
_entity_poly.entity_id
_entity_poly.type
_entity_poly.pdbx_seq_one_letter_code
_entity_poly.pdbx_strand_id
1 'polypeptide(L)'
;MHVWTFTKVVAQVQPSYAISIRDSSKLFPRPTWFPEARLNFTQNMLESPYITKKPGEAVLTCVREGGEEVEDVTLEQLRTKVARMANAMRIKHVVAGDRIACIAANTTNTLVVFLATASLCAIFTSCSPEGHHDPIPASAAEDAVCR
;
A
#
# COMPACT_ATOMS: atom_id res chain seq x y z
N MET A 1 -18.99 10.90 -8.99
CA MET A 1 -19.45 10.58 -7.63
C MET A 1 -20.00 9.17 -7.48
N HIS A 2 -20.72 8.62 -8.46
CA HIS A 2 -21.20 7.24 -8.45
C HIS A 2 -20.15 6.18 -8.07
N VAL A 3 -18.90 6.33 -8.54
CA VAL A 3 -17.82 5.38 -8.18
C VAL A 3 -17.65 5.27 -6.66
N TRP A 4 -17.66 6.38 -5.92
CA TRP A 4 -17.49 6.39 -4.46
C TRP A 4 -18.66 5.73 -3.73
N THR A 5 -19.89 5.99 -4.20
CA THR A 5 -21.09 5.32 -3.67
C THR A 5 -21.06 3.83 -3.96
N PHE A 6 -20.65 3.44 -5.17
CA PHE A 6 -20.61 2.06 -5.62
C PHE A 6 -19.52 1.26 -4.92
N THR A 7 -18.31 1.81 -4.79
CA THR A 7 -17.13 1.14 -4.19
C THR A 7 -17.04 1.33 -2.69
N LYS A 8 -17.94 2.11 -2.07
CA LYS A 8 -17.98 2.37 -0.62
C LYS A 8 -16.61 2.69 -0.02
N VAL A 9 -15.78 3.44 -0.77
CA VAL A 9 -14.43 3.81 -0.33
C VAL A 9 -14.54 4.63 0.95
N VAL A 10 -13.81 4.17 1.96
CA VAL A 10 -13.71 4.84 3.25
C VAL A 10 -12.70 5.97 3.11
N ALA A 11 -13.16 7.19 3.39
CA ALA A 11 -12.33 8.37 3.40
C ALA A 11 -12.75 9.27 4.56
N GLN A 12 -11.76 9.96 5.11
CA GLN A 12 -11.98 10.97 6.13
C GLN A 12 -12.64 12.23 5.56
N VAL A 13 -12.28 12.60 4.33
CA VAL A 13 -12.95 13.65 3.58
C VAL A 13 -13.41 13.05 2.25
N GLN A 14 -14.71 13.10 2.00
CA GLN A 14 -15.32 12.66 0.76
C GLN A 14 -15.26 13.79 -0.27
N PRO A 15 -14.87 13.54 -1.52
CA PRO A 15 -14.83 14.58 -2.53
C PRO A 15 -16.24 14.98 -2.97
N SER A 16 -16.43 16.23 -3.37
CA SER A 16 -17.67 16.69 -4.00
C SER A 16 -17.62 16.59 -5.54
N TYR A 17 -16.41 16.62 -6.12
CA TYR A 17 -16.16 16.50 -7.55
C TYR A 17 -14.92 15.65 -7.86
N ALA A 18 -14.84 15.14 -9.10
CA ALA A 18 -13.75 14.26 -9.52
C ALA A 18 -12.54 15.03 -10.09
N ILE A 19 -12.77 16.02 -10.95
CA ILE A 19 -11.74 16.87 -11.53
C ILE A 19 -12.25 18.31 -11.48
N SER A 20 -11.36 19.27 -11.26
CA SER A 20 -11.72 20.68 -11.29
C SER A 20 -12.29 21.06 -12.67
N ILE A 21 -13.26 21.98 -12.71
CA ILE A 21 -13.81 22.48 -13.99
C ILE A 21 -12.72 23.11 -14.88
N ARG A 22 -11.64 23.63 -14.26
CA ARG A 22 -10.53 24.28 -14.96
C ARG A 22 -9.62 23.29 -15.69
N ASP A 23 -9.62 22.03 -15.24
CA ASP A 23 -8.73 20.97 -15.77
C ASP A 23 -9.49 19.90 -16.54
N SER A 24 -10.83 19.96 -16.58
CA SER A 24 -11.69 18.94 -17.20
C SER A 24 -11.46 18.77 -18.71
N SER A 25 -10.94 19.79 -19.39
CA SER A 25 -10.63 19.80 -20.82
C SER A 25 -9.13 19.64 -21.14
N LYS A 26 -8.28 19.49 -20.13
CA LYS A 26 -6.82 19.43 -20.30
C LYS A 26 -6.30 18.01 -20.05
N LEU A 27 -5.50 17.52 -21.00
CA LEU A 27 -4.68 16.32 -20.79
C LEU A 27 -3.34 16.64 -20.11
N PHE A 28 -2.81 17.86 -20.35
CA PHE A 28 -1.53 18.31 -19.79
C PHE A 28 -1.62 19.76 -19.24
N PRO A 29 -1.09 20.03 -18.03
CA PRO A 29 -0.57 19.05 -17.05
C PRO A 29 -1.67 18.08 -16.59
N ARG A 30 -1.28 16.92 -16.05
CA ARG A 30 -2.24 15.88 -15.64
C ARG A 30 -3.23 16.47 -14.62
N PRO A 31 -4.55 16.28 -14.79
CA PRO A 31 -5.53 16.79 -13.84
C PRO A 31 -5.38 16.11 -12.48
N THR A 32 -5.62 16.86 -11.41
CA THR A 32 -5.70 16.29 -10.06
C THR A 32 -7.06 15.65 -9.85
N TRP A 33 -7.05 14.36 -9.55
CA TRP A 33 -8.27 13.59 -9.28
C TRP A 33 -8.65 13.68 -7.80
N PHE A 34 -9.93 13.92 -7.54
CA PHE A 34 -10.53 14.01 -6.21
C PHE A 34 -9.73 14.89 -5.24
N PRO A 35 -9.49 16.17 -5.57
CA PRO A 35 -8.56 17.03 -4.83
C PRO A 35 -8.96 17.27 -3.37
N GLU A 36 -10.24 17.09 -3.02
CA GLU A 36 -10.74 17.23 -1.66
C GLU A 36 -10.62 15.92 -0.85
N ALA A 37 -10.44 14.78 -1.52
CA ALA A 37 -10.49 13.50 -0.87
C ALA A 37 -9.28 13.28 0.04
N ARG A 38 -9.52 12.84 1.27
CA ARG A 38 -8.49 12.38 2.20
C ARG A 38 -8.80 10.98 2.68
N LEU A 39 -7.96 10.01 2.31
CA LEU A 39 -8.13 8.60 2.64
C LEU A 39 -6.79 7.94 2.95
N ASN A 40 -6.84 6.76 3.57
CA ASN A 40 -5.68 5.88 3.69
C ASN A 40 -5.90 4.59 2.88
N PHE A 41 -4.90 4.21 2.08
CA PHE A 41 -4.95 3.01 1.24
C PHE A 41 -5.07 1.73 2.09
N THR A 42 -4.22 1.58 3.10
CA THR A 42 -4.18 0.40 3.98
C THR A 42 -5.49 0.22 4.74
N GLN A 43 -6.12 1.32 5.18
CA GLN A 43 -7.45 1.26 5.81
C GLN A 43 -8.47 0.63 4.87
N ASN A 44 -8.55 1.11 3.63
CA ASN A 44 -9.48 0.55 2.65
C ASN A 44 -9.17 -0.92 2.34
N MET A 45 -7.90 -1.33 2.33
CA MET A 45 -7.53 -2.71 2.07
C MET A 45 -7.86 -3.66 3.23
N LEU A 46 -7.72 -3.20 4.48
CA LEU A 46 -7.88 -4.04 5.67
C LEU A 46 -9.25 -3.93 6.34
N GLU A 47 -10.01 -2.87 6.09
CA GLU A 47 -11.30 -2.55 6.75
C GLU A 47 -12.44 -2.34 5.74
N SER A 48 -12.24 -2.72 4.47
CA SER A 48 -13.27 -2.59 3.44
C SER A 48 -14.58 -3.26 3.85
N PRO A 49 -15.73 -2.62 3.57
CA PRO A 49 -17.04 -3.21 3.80
C PRO A 49 -17.33 -4.44 2.91
N TYR A 50 -16.50 -4.71 1.90
CA TYR A 50 -16.61 -5.92 1.07
C TYR A 50 -15.89 -7.14 1.65
N ILE A 51 -15.23 -7.00 2.80
CA ILE A 51 -14.65 -8.14 3.49
C ILE A 51 -15.80 -8.99 4.04
N THR A 52 -16.10 -10.08 3.34
CA THR A 52 -17.16 -11.04 3.70
C THR A 52 -16.62 -12.32 4.35
N LYS A 53 -15.30 -12.44 4.46
CA LYS A 53 -14.61 -13.60 5.04
C LYS A 53 -14.94 -13.76 6.51
N LYS A 54 -15.24 -14.99 6.92
CA LYS A 54 -15.50 -15.30 8.34
C LYS A 54 -14.21 -15.23 9.15
N PRO A 55 -14.28 -14.95 10.46
CA PRO A 55 -13.13 -15.11 11.35
C PRO A 55 -12.51 -16.50 11.18
N GLY A 56 -11.18 -16.54 11.05
CA GLY A 56 -10.44 -17.79 10.81
C GLY A 56 -10.27 -18.19 9.34
N GLU A 57 -10.97 -17.57 8.39
CA GLU A 57 -10.73 -17.82 6.97
C GLU A 57 -9.50 -17.05 6.46
N ALA A 58 -8.71 -17.72 5.61
CA ALA A 58 -7.56 -17.12 4.95
C ALA A 58 -7.99 -15.99 3.99
N VAL A 59 -7.28 -14.87 4.05
CA VAL A 59 -7.37 -13.75 3.10
C VAL A 59 -6.14 -13.64 2.23
N LEU A 60 -5.05 -14.30 2.63
CA LEU A 60 -3.78 -14.36 1.92
C LEU A 60 -3.24 -15.78 2.09
N THR A 61 -2.83 -16.38 0.98
CA THR A 61 -2.13 -17.66 0.95
C THR A 61 -0.79 -17.42 0.27
N CYS A 62 0.30 -17.61 1.01
CA CYS A 62 1.66 -17.54 0.48
C CYS A 62 2.17 -18.96 0.27
N VAL A 63 2.62 -19.27 -0.94
CA VAL A 63 3.17 -20.59 -1.29
C VAL A 63 4.61 -20.39 -1.72
N ARG A 64 5.56 -21.05 -1.05
CA ARG A 64 6.95 -21.01 -1.49
C ARG A 64 7.17 -21.86 -2.74
N GLU A 65 8.29 -21.58 -3.39
CA GLU A 65 8.82 -22.44 -4.43
C GLU A 65 8.90 -23.90 -3.96
N GLY A 66 8.46 -24.83 -4.80
CA GLY A 66 8.28 -26.24 -4.46
C GLY A 66 6.89 -26.63 -3.97
N GLY A 67 6.03 -25.66 -3.57
CA GLY A 67 4.63 -25.92 -3.22
C GLY A 67 4.39 -26.60 -1.88
N GLU A 68 5.44 -26.92 -1.13
CA GLU A 68 5.35 -27.67 0.13
C GLU A 68 5.10 -26.75 1.34
N GLU A 69 5.58 -25.51 1.30
CA GLU A 69 5.35 -24.52 2.36
C GLU A 69 4.20 -23.59 1.97
N VAL A 70 3.00 -23.88 2.49
CA VAL A 70 1.80 -23.05 2.35
C VAL A 70 1.55 -22.31 3.68
N GLU A 71 1.60 -20.99 3.65
CA GLU A 71 1.21 -20.11 4.76
C GLU A 71 -0.14 -19.46 4.45
N ASP A 72 -1.17 -19.90 5.16
CA ASP A 72 -2.47 -19.22 5.17
C ASP A 72 -2.53 -18.17 6.27
N VAL A 73 -2.91 -16.94 5.91
CA VAL A 73 -3.00 -15.79 6.80
C VAL A 73 -4.42 -15.27 6.82
N THR A 74 -5.01 -15.27 8.01
CA THR A 74 -6.32 -14.67 8.27
C THR A 74 -6.25 -13.15 8.31
N LEU A 75 -7.39 -12.48 8.17
CA LEU A 75 -7.43 -11.02 8.23
C LEU A 75 -6.92 -10.45 9.56
N GLU A 76 -7.25 -11.10 10.68
CA GLU A 76 -6.81 -10.67 12.01
C GLU A 76 -5.29 -10.79 12.16
N GLN A 77 -4.70 -11.89 11.69
CA GLN A 77 -3.25 -12.06 11.66
C GLN A 77 -2.60 -11.00 10.78
N LEU A 78 -3.14 -10.73 9.59
CA LEU A 78 -2.61 -9.70 8.69
C LEU A 78 -2.66 -8.31 9.35
N ARG A 79 -3.81 -7.93 9.93
CA ARG A 79 -3.96 -6.67 10.68
C ARG A 79 -2.94 -6.57 11.83
N THR A 80 -2.75 -7.65 12.58
CA THR A 80 -1.78 -7.71 13.67
C THR A 80 -0.34 -7.55 13.17
N LYS A 81 0.05 -8.25 12.10
CA LYS A 81 1.38 -8.15 11.49
C LYS A 81 1.64 -6.72 10.99
N VAL A 82 0.68 -6.12 10.30
CA VAL A 82 0.75 -4.73 9.81
C VAL A 82 0.86 -3.73 10.96
N ALA A 83 0.02 -3.85 11.99
CA ALA A 83 0.06 -2.96 13.16
C ALA A 83 1.40 -3.01 13.88
N ARG A 84 1.96 -4.22 14.07
CA ARG A 84 3.29 -4.41 14.68
C ARG A 84 4.38 -3.74 13.86
N MET A 85 4.38 -3.94 12.53
CA MET A 85 5.38 -3.33 11.65
C MET A 85 5.25 -1.80 11.59
N ALA A 86 4.04 -1.27 11.47
CA ALA A 86 3.80 0.16 11.48
C ALA A 86 4.24 0.82 12.79
N ASN A 87 4.02 0.16 13.94
CA ASN A 87 4.51 0.64 15.23
C ASN A 87 6.05 0.62 15.30
N ALA A 88 6.71 -0.42 14.78
CA ALA A 88 8.16 -0.47 14.69
C ALA A 88 8.71 0.69 13.83
N MET A 89 8.08 0.97 12.68
CA MET A 89 8.43 2.09 11.82
C MET A 89 8.23 3.44 12.51
N ARG A 90 7.13 3.64 13.26
CA ARG A 90 6.91 4.85 14.08
C ARG A 90 7.98 5.05 15.15
N ILE A 91 8.41 3.97 15.82
CA ILE A 91 9.50 4.01 16.80
C ILE A 91 10.83 4.42 16.13
N LYS A 92 11.00 4.08 14.85
CA LYS A 92 12.12 4.53 14.01
C LYS A 92 11.88 5.89 13.36
N HIS A 93 10.87 6.63 13.81
CA HIS A 93 10.55 8.00 13.37
C HIS A 93 10.15 8.14 11.90
N VAL A 94 9.63 7.08 11.28
CA VAL A 94 9.03 7.19 9.94
C VAL A 94 7.80 8.08 9.99
N VAL A 95 7.76 9.10 9.13
CA VAL A 95 6.64 10.04 8.98
C VAL A 95 6.06 10.01 7.57
N ALA A 96 4.91 10.68 7.39
CA ALA A 96 4.29 10.82 6.08
C ALA A 96 5.24 11.50 5.09
N GLY A 97 5.37 10.93 3.89
CA GLY A 97 6.29 11.39 2.85
C GLY A 97 7.70 10.76 2.90
N ASP A 98 8.07 10.06 3.98
CA ASP A 98 9.30 9.28 4.01
C ASP A 98 9.25 8.12 3.02
N ARG A 99 10.43 7.64 2.60
CA ARG A 99 10.56 6.55 1.62
C ARG A 99 11.13 5.31 2.28
N ILE A 100 10.49 4.17 2.04
CA ILE A 100 10.93 2.85 2.48
C ILE A 100 11.22 2.00 1.25
N ALA A 101 12.49 1.69 1.04
CA ALA A 101 12.95 0.78 0.00
C ALA A 101 13.05 -0.64 0.54
N CYS A 102 12.56 -1.62 -0.22
CA CYS A 102 12.54 -3.02 0.16
C CYS A 102 13.07 -3.92 -0.97
N ILE A 103 14.17 -4.63 -0.71
CA ILE A 103 14.62 -5.72 -1.58
C ILE A 103 14.09 -7.01 -0.96
N ALA A 104 13.05 -7.58 -1.55
CA ALA A 104 12.40 -8.75 -0.97
C ALA A 104 11.71 -9.61 -2.04
N ALA A 105 11.67 -10.91 -1.78
CA ALA A 105 10.86 -11.85 -2.56
C ALA A 105 9.36 -11.59 -2.35
N ASN A 106 8.52 -12.16 -3.21
CA ASN A 106 7.06 -12.09 -3.08
C ASN A 106 6.59 -12.97 -1.90
N THR A 107 6.58 -12.38 -0.70
CA THR A 107 6.25 -13.07 0.56
C THR A 107 5.21 -12.28 1.36
N THR A 108 4.55 -12.96 2.30
CA THR A 108 3.68 -12.33 3.31
C THR A 108 4.35 -11.13 3.99
N ASN A 109 5.64 -11.23 4.30
CA ASN A 109 6.38 -10.16 4.97
C ASN A 109 6.52 -8.91 4.10
N THR A 110 6.74 -9.08 2.79
CA THR A 110 6.82 -7.96 1.84
C THR A 110 5.51 -7.19 1.77
N LEU A 111 4.38 -7.90 1.73
CA LEU A 111 3.05 -7.29 1.80
C LEU A 111 2.84 -6.55 3.13
N VAL A 112 3.26 -7.15 4.25
CA VAL A 112 3.18 -6.50 5.57
C VAL A 112 3.99 -5.21 5.63
N VAL A 113 5.21 -5.20 5.08
CA VAL A 113 6.05 -3.98 5.02
C VAL A 113 5.39 -2.91 4.15
N PHE A 114 4.87 -3.28 2.97
CA PHE A 114 4.14 -2.37 2.08
C PHE A 114 2.93 -1.74 2.78
N LEU A 115 2.05 -2.56 3.37
CA LEU A 115 0.84 -2.09 4.04
C LEU A 115 1.15 -1.23 5.27
N ALA A 116 2.19 -1.59 6.04
CA ALA A 116 2.65 -0.79 7.16
C ALA A 116 3.16 0.58 6.71
N THR A 117 3.97 0.62 5.65
CA THR A 117 4.48 1.87 5.04
C THR A 117 3.32 2.77 4.59
N ALA A 118 2.37 2.21 3.83
CA ALA A 118 1.20 2.94 3.34
C ALA A 118 0.26 3.40 4.48
N SER A 119 0.21 2.67 5.60
CA SER A 119 -0.59 3.07 6.78
C SER A 119 -0.06 4.35 7.45
N LEU A 120 1.24 4.64 7.29
CA LEU A 120 1.90 5.84 7.80
C LEU A 120 1.92 6.99 6.80
N CYS A 121 1.31 6.81 5.62
CA CYS A 121 1.42 7.72 4.48
C CYS A 121 2.87 7.92 4.01
N ALA A 122 3.73 6.93 4.25
CA ALA A 122 5.06 6.85 3.68
C ALA A 122 4.99 6.21 2.28
N ILE A 123 6.05 6.41 1.48
CA ILE A 123 6.18 5.95 0.10
C ILE A 123 6.95 4.63 0.12
N PHE A 124 6.35 3.57 -0.42
CA PHE A 124 6.99 2.27 -0.56
C PHE A 124 7.58 2.10 -1.96
N THR A 125 8.79 1.56 -2.04
CA THR A 125 9.39 1.10 -3.28
C THR A 125 10.04 -0.26 -3.07
N SER A 126 9.99 -1.14 -4.06
CA SER A 126 10.59 -2.46 -3.96
C SER A 126 11.31 -2.90 -5.23
N CYS A 127 12.35 -3.71 -5.04
CA CYS A 127 13.08 -4.39 -6.10
C CYS A 127 13.06 -5.90 -5.83
N SER A 128 12.95 -6.72 -6.88
CA SER A 128 13.08 -8.17 -6.76
C SER A 128 14.51 -8.52 -6.31
N PRO A 129 14.70 -9.63 -5.58
CA PRO A 129 16.02 -10.04 -5.12
C PRO A 129 16.94 -10.54 -6.24
N GLU A 130 16.43 -10.61 -7.48
CA GLU A 130 17.20 -10.96 -8.68
C GLU A 130 18.05 -9.77 -9.15
N GLY A 131 19.01 -9.38 -8.33
CA GLY A 131 20.08 -8.48 -8.72
C GLY A 131 21.19 -9.25 -9.44
N HIS A 132 21.61 -8.76 -10.61
CA HIS A 132 22.93 -9.09 -11.16
C HIS A 132 24.01 -8.74 -10.11
N HIS A 133 25.16 -9.40 -10.16
CA HIS A 133 26.22 -9.43 -9.12
C HIS A 133 26.86 -8.08 -8.73
N ASP A 134 26.32 -6.95 -9.20
CA ASP A 134 26.75 -5.59 -8.87
C ASP A 134 25.92 -5.01 -7.71
N PRO A 135 26.57 -4.39 -6.71
CA PRO A 135 25.85 -3.71 -5.63
C PRO A 135 24.96 -2.60 -6.20
N ILE A 136 23.68 -2.60 -5.81
CA ILE A 136 22.75 -1.54 -6.18
C ILE A 136 23.34 -0.20 -5.70
N PRO A 137 23.68 0.73 -6.60
CA PRO A 137 24.24 2.00 -6.19
C PRO A 137 23.21 2.75 -5.35
N ALA A 138 23.66 3.47 -4.32
CA ALA A 138 22.77 4.26 -3.46
C ALA A 138 21.86 5.20 -4.26
N SER A 139 22.32 5.64 -5.45
CA SER A 139 21.55 6.43 -6.40
C SER A 139 20.31 5.73 -6.97
N ALA A 140 20.26 4.39 -7.05
CA ALA A 140 19.05 3.69 -7.52
C ALA A 140 17.91 3.74 -6.49
N ALA A 141 18.23 3.85 -5.19
CA ALA A 141 17.25 4.17 -4.17
C ALA A 141 16.79 5.65 -4.28
N GLU A 142 17.63 6.53 -4.82
CA GLU A 142 17.30 7.91 -5.15
C GLU A 142 16.51 8.03 -6.47
N ASP A 143 16.69 7.13 -7.44
CA ASP A 143 15.99 7.17 -8.75
C ASP A 143 14.58 6.57 -8.69
N ALA A 144 14.28 5.75 -7.68
CA ALA A 144 12.89 5.41 -7.32
C ALA A 144 12.09 6.64 -6.85
N VAL A 145 12.77 7.78 -6.63
CA VAL A 145 12.15 9.10 -6.48
C VAL A 145 11.88 9.65 -7.88
N CYS A 146 10.75 9.24 -8.48
CA CYS A 146 10.15 10.06 -9.52
C CYS A 146 9.94 11.46 -8.94
N ARG A 147 10.75 12.41 -9.42
CA ARG A 147 10.59 13.85 -9.17
C ARG A 147 9.27 14.37 -9.73
#